data_AF-A0A7D9LXP3-F1
#
_entry.id   AF-A0A7D9LXP3-F1
#
_cell.length_a   1.000
_cell.length_b   1.000
_cell.length_c   1.000
_cell.angle_alpha   90.00
_cell.angle_beta   90.00
_cell.angle_gamma   90.00
#
_symmetry.space_group_name_H-M   'P 1'
#
loop_
_entity.id
_entity.type
_entity.pdbx_description
1 polymer ?
#
loop_
_entity_poly.entity_id
_entity_poly.type
_entity_poly.pdbx_seq_one_letter_code
_entity_poly.pdbx_strand_id
1 'polypeptide(L)'
;MVYNLEENSGSVVKGLLFRKSPEIPKDANSLVAKAFAENWCQWTFEKGLTTLVEVLENKLLESGVTILKTTHLTSIKINEDKKIEAKGARKGDVFVADHLISGISSKQLAGILPEEHAVLAKHLLKINAATVAVVNLEFDGSVLDIEGFGLLYPSRESRKVFGVVFDSCTFAQGDRRSSKSTRLT
;
A
#
# COMPACT_ATOMS: atom_id res chain seq x y z
N MET A 1 1.21 -16.12 7.99
CA MET A 1 2.51 -16.83 7.89
C MET A 1 2.91 -17.48 9.20
N VAL A 2 3.11 -16.72 10.29
CA VAL A 2 3.48 -17.29 11.61
C VAL A 2 2.39 -18.23 12.14
N TYR A 3 1.11 -17.82 12.09
CA TYR A 3 -0.04 -18.66 12.45
C TYR A 3 -0.01 -20.02 11.73
N ASN A 4 0.10 -20.05 10.38
CA ASN A 4 0.14 -21.31 9.63
C ASN A 4 1.36 -22.17 9.97
N LEU A 5 2.51 -21.57 10.31
CA LEU A 5 3.69 -22.33 10.72
C LEU A 5 3.46 -23.01 12.08
N GLU A 6 2.84 -22.29 13.01
CA GLU A 6 2.43 -22.83 14.31
C GLU A 6 1.36 -23.92 14.16
N GLU A 7 0.30 -23.65 13.41
CA GLU A 7 -0.81 -24.59 13.16
C GLU A 7 -0.33 -25.90 12.52
N ASN A 8 0.54 -25.83 11.51
CA ASN A 8 1.00 -27.02 10.79
C ASN A 8 2.15 -27.75 11.48
N SER A 9 3.02 -27.05 12.20
CA SER A 9 4.26 -27.65 12.76
C SER A 9 4.23 -27.80 14.28
N GLY A 10 3.21 -27.26 14.96
CA GLY A 10 3.13 -27.16 16.42
C GLY A 10 4.20 -26.26 17.05
N SER A 11 5.03 -25.61 16.23
CA SER A 11 6.16 -24.78 16.66
C SER A 11 6.61 -23.90 15.50
N VAL A 12 6.67 -22.60 15.76
CA VAL A 12 7.16 -21.61 14.79
C VAL A 12 8.63 -21.87 14.43
N VAL A 13 9.47 -22.20 15.41
CA VAL A 13 10.91 -22.46 15.18
C VAL A 13 11.09 -23.67 14.27
N LYS A 14 10.37 -24.76 14.55
CA LYS A 14 10.39 -25.96 13.70
C LYS A 14 9.90 -25.62 12.28
N GLY A 15 8.78 -24.91 12.18
CA GLY A 15 8.21 -24.51 10.89
C GLY A 15 9.16 -23.66 10.04
N LEU A 16 9.97 -22.80 10.67
CA LEU A 16 10.97 -21.99 9.98
C LEU A 16 12.19 -22.81 9.53
N LEU A 17 12.73 -23.67 10.40
CA LEU A 17 13.92 -24.48 10.09
C LEU A 17 13.70 -25.50 8.97
N PHE A 18 12.49 -26.06 8.88
CA PHE A 18 12.16 -27.07 7.88
C PHE A 18 11.33 -26.50 6.71
N ARG A 19 11.29 -25.17 6.57
CA ARG A 19 10.60 -24.52 5.46
C ARG A 19 11.36 -24.77 4.17
N LYS A 20 10.67 -25.27 3.14
CA LYS A 20 11.23 -25.32 1.79
C LYS A 20 11.40 -23.90 1.25
N SER A 21 12.55 -23.63 0.63
CA SER A 21 12.74 -22.39 -0.12
C SER A 21 11.66 -22.25 -1.20
N PRO A 22 11.18 -21.01 -1.47
CA PRO A 22 10.24 -20.80 -2.54
C PRO A 22 10.86 -21.26 -3.86
N GLU A 23 10.14 -22.08 -4.62
CA GLU A 23 10.55 -22.42 -5.99
C GLU A 23 10.29 -21.23 -6.91
N ILE A 24 11.24 -20.95 -7.81
CA ILE A 24 11.05 -19.94 -8.86
C ILE A 24 10.01 -20.50 -9.83
N PRO A 25 8.91 -19.76 -10.14
CA PRO A 25 7.95 -20.20 -11.13
C PRO A 25 8.63 -20.51 -12.46
N LYS A 26 8.26 -21.62 -13.12
CA LYS A 26 8.87 -22.04 -14.40
C LYS A 26 8.70 -21.00 -15.51
N ASP A 27 7.61 -20.24 -15.45
CA ASP A 27 7.29 -19.17 -16.40
C ASP A 27 7.66 -17.77 -15.88
N ALA A 28 8.60 -17.69 -14.93
CA ALA A 28 9.07 -16.43 -14.38
C ALA A 28 9.72 -15.57 -15.48
N ASN A 29 9.34 -14.29 -15.52
CA ASN A 29 10.02 -13.33 -16.38
C ASN A 29 11.45 -13.05 -15.87
N SER A 30 12.26 -12.38 -16.70
CA SER A 30 13.66 -12.09 -16.38
C SER A 30 13.85 -11.26 -15.10
N LEU A 31 12.91 -10.38 -14.77
CA LEU A 31 12.95 -9.58 -13.55
C LEU A 31 12.73 -10.44 -12.30
N VAL A 32 11.77 -11.37 -12.34
CA VAL A 32 11.53 -12.31 -11.25
C VAL A 32 12.76 -13.20 -11.05
N ALA A 33 13.31 -13.76 -12.13
CA ALA A 33 14.53 -14.57 -12.04
C ALA A 33 15.71 -13.79 -11.43
N LYS A 34 15.89 -12.52 -11.85
CA LYS A 34 16.91 -11.63 -11.29
C LYS A 34 16.69 -11.33 -9.81
N ALA A 35 15.46 -11.01 -9.40
CA ALA A 35 15.13 -10.70 -8.01
C ALA A 35 15.43 -11.88 -7.07
N PHE A 36 15.18 -13.11 -7.52
CA PHE A 36 15.56 -14.32 -6.78
C PHE A 36 17.08 -14.52 -6.74
N ALA A 37 17.77 -14.39 -7.87
CA ALA A 37 19.23 -14.57 -7.93
C ALA A 37 19.98 -13.55 -7.05
N GLU A 38 19.47 -12.32 -6.99
CA GLU A 38 20.05 -11.21 -6.21
C GLU A 38 19.47 -11.10 -4.79
N ASN A 39 18.59 -12.02 -4.38
CA ASN A 39 17.94 -12.02 -3.06
C ASN A 39 17.33 -10.66 -2.69
N TRP A 40 16.59 -10.05 -3.62
CA TRP A 40 15.96 -8.76 -3.38
C TRP A 40 15.02 -8.83 -2.17
N CYS A 41 15.33 -8.06 -1.14
CA CYS A 41 14.45 -7.89 0.02
C CYS A 41 13.52 -6.69 -0.13
N GLN A 42 13.92 -5.70 -0.94
CA GLN A 42 13.21 -4.44 -1.18
C GLN A 42 13.55 -3.93 -2.57
N TRP A 43 12.66 -3.14 -3.16
CA TRP A 43 12.86 -2.53 -4.46
C TRP A 43 11.97 -1.28 -4.59
N THR A 44 12.33 -0.42 -5.52
CA THR A 44 11.57 0.75 -5.93
C THR A 44 11.82 1.02 -7.42
N PHE A 45 11.15 2.01 -8.00
CA PHE A 45 11.48 2.50 -9.34
C PHE A 45 12.38 3.73 -9.24
N GLU A 46 13.12 4.02 -10.31
CA GLU A 46 14.04 5.16 -10.36
C GLU A 46 13.37 6.51 -10.00
N LYS A 47 12.09 6.67 -10.35
CA LYS A 47 11.28 7.86 -10.00
C LYS A 47 10.33 7.63 -8.82
N GLY A 48 10.56 6.57 -8.04
CA GLY A 48 9.74 6.15 -6.91
C GLY A 48 8.50 5.33 -7.29
N LEU A 49 7.81 4.81 -6.28
CA LEU A 49 6.65 3.91 -6.47
C LEU A 49 5.46 4.55 -7.19
N THR A 50 5.37 5.88 -7.22
CA THR A 50 4.36 6.62 -7.99
C THR A 50 4.36 6.22 -9.46
N THR A 51 5.52 5.88 -10.04
CA THR A 51 5.64 5.41 -11.43
C THR A 51 4.75 4.21 -11.72
N LEU A 52 4.59 3.28 -10.77
CA LEU A 52 3.70 2.13 -10.95
C LEU A 52 2.25 2.58 -11.13
N VAL A 53 1.80 3.50 -10.29
CA VAL A 53 0.42 4.01 -10.30
C VAL A 53 0.15 4.78 -11.59
N GLU A 54 1.08 5.64 -12.02
CA GLU A 54 0.98 6.40 -13.27
C GLU A 54 0.92 5.49 -14.50
N VAL A 55 1.77 4.46 -14.56
CA VAL A 55 1.77 3.51 -15.67
C VAL A 55 0.48 2.69 -15.70
N LEU A 56 -0.02 2.25 -14.55
CA LEU A 56 -1.30 1.56 -14.46
C LEU A 56 -2.46 2.44 -14.91
N GLU A 57 -2.48 3.71 -14.50
CA GLU A 57 -3.48 4.68 -14.95
C GLU A 57 -3.49 4.82 -16.48
N ASN A 58 -2.31 5.03 -17.08
CA ASN A 58 -2.18 5.16 -18.53
C ASN A 58 -2.63 3.90 -19.26
N LYS A 59 -2.27 2.71 -18.76
CA LYS A 59 -2.68 1.43 -19.35
C LYS A 59 -4.19 1.21 -19.31
N LEU A 60 -4.85 1.65 -18.23
CA LEU A 60 -6.30 1.58 -18.11
C LEU A 60 -6.97 2.54 -19.10
N LEU A 61 -6.47 3.77 -19.23
CA LEU A 61 -6.97 4.76 -20.19
C LEU A 61 -6.79 4.26 -21.64
N GLU A 62 -5.62 3.70 -21.98
CA GLU A 62 -5.35 3.07 -23.28
C GLU A 62 -6.32 1.90 -23.58
N SER A 63 -6.78 1.21 -22.55
CA SER A 63 -7.76 0.11 -22.65
C SER A 63 -9.22 0.58 -22.70
N GLY A 64 -9.46 1.89 -22.73
CA GLY A 64 -10.81 2.49 -22.79
C GLY A 64 -11.52 2.59 -21.44
N VAL A 65 -10.82 2.36 -20.32
CA VAL A 65 -11.40 2.53 -18.99
C VAL A 65 -11.57 4.02 -18.68
N THR A 66 -12.76 4.41 -18.23
CA THR A 66 -13.02 5.79 -17.79
C THR A 66 -12.56 5.98 -16.35
N ILE A 67 -11.66 6.93 -16.12
CA ILE A 67 -11.15 7.28 -14.79
C ILE A 67 -11.66 8.67 -14.42
N LEU A 68 -12.50 8.75 -13.39
CA LEU A 68 -13.06 10.00 -12.89
C LEU A 68 -12.30 10.46 -11.66
N LYS A 69 -11.36 11.41 -11.86
CA LYS A 69 -10.66 12.08 -10.76
C LYS A 69 -11.59 13.08 -10.07
N THR A 70 -11.31 13.35 -8.79
CA THR A 70 -12.04 14.31 -7.93
C THR A 70 -13.55 14.09 -7.82
N THR A 71 -14.03 12.88 -8.16
CA THR A 71 -15.42 12.47 -8.01
C THR A 71 -15.58 11.67 -6.72
N HIS A 72 -16.19 12.28 -5.71
CA HIS A 72 -16.51 11.60 -4.45
C HIS A 72 -17.94 11.07 -4.49
N LEU A 73 -18.12 9.78 -4.20
CA LEU A 73 -19.44 9.21 -4.02
C LEU A 73 -20.01 9.57 -2.65
N THR A 74 -21.30 9.88 -2.59
CA THR A 74 -22.02 10.30 -1.39
C THR A 74 -23.07 9.29 -0.94
N SER A 75 -23.58 8.46 -1.85
CA SER A 75 -24.51 7.39 -1.51
C SER A 75 -24.51 6.30 -2.59
N ILE A 76 -24.79 5.08 -2.17
CA ILE A 76 -25.04 3.93 -3.05
C ILE A 76 -26.44 3.39 -2.77
N LYS A 77 -27.15 2.96 -3.81
CA LYS A 77 -28.42 2.23 -3.71
C LYS A 77 -28.42 1.05 -4.66
N ILE A 78 -29.16 0.00 -4.30
CA ILE A 78 -29.48 -1.10 -5.20
C ILE A 78 -30.91 -0.85 -5.68
N ASN A 79 -31.10 -0.72 -6.99
CA ASN A 79 -32.42 -0.48 -7.57
C ASN A 79 -33.22 -1.79 -7.70
N GLU A 80 -34.49 -1.68 -8.10
CA GLU A 80 -35.40 -2.83 -8.26
C GLU A 80 -34.86 -3.85 -9.28
N ASP A 81 -34.15 -3.39 -10.30
CA ASP A 81 -33.49 -4.22 -11.31
C ASP A 81 -32.17 -4.86 -10.84
N LYS A 82 -31.85 -4.77 -9.53
CA LYS A 82 -30.61 -5.23 -8.89
C LYS A 82 -29.33 -4.58 -9.42
N LYS A 83 -29.43 -3.48 -10.15
CA LYS A 83 -28.29 -2.63 -10.51
C LYS A 83 -27.95 -1.69 -9.37
N ILE A 84 -26.71 -1.26 -9.36
CA ILE A 84 -26.16 -0.37 -8.35
C ILE A 84 -26.18 1.05 -8.91
N GLU A 85 -26.88 1.95 -8.23
CA GLU A 85 -26.86 3.38 -8.49
C GLU A 85 -25.97 4.06 -7.44
N ALA A 86 -24.91 4.73 -7.89
CA ALA A 86 -24.02 5.51 -7.05
C ALA A 86 -24.15 7.00 -7.38
N LYS A 87 -24.32 7.83 -6.35
CA LYS A 87 -24.42 9.29 -6.51
C LYS A 87 -23.11 9.96 -6.14
N GLY A 88 -22.69 10.91 -6.95
CA GLY A 88 -21.54 11.77 -6.68
C GLY A 88 -21.88 12.97 -5.80
N ALA A 89 -20.84 13.71 -5.40
CA ALA A 89 -20.98 14.93 -4.62
C ALA A 89 -21.45 16.13 -5.45
N ARG A 90 -21.21 16.13 -6.78
CA ARG A 90 -21.70 17.19 -7.65
C ARG A 90 -23.13 16.92 -8.08
N LYS A 91 -23.90 17.99 -8.27
CA LYS A 91 -25.29 17.92 -8.70
C LYS A 91 -25.36 17.27 -10.09
N GLY A 92 -26.08 16.15 -10.17
CA GLY A 92 -26.27 15.41 -11.42
C GLY A 92 -25.33 14.23 -11.62
N ASP A 93 -24.29 14.07 -10.78
CA ASP A 93 -23.40 12.90 -10.85
C ASP A 93 -24.15 11.65 -10.39
N VAL A 94 -24.57 10.82 -11.35
CA VAL A 94 -25.22 9.53 -11.11
C VAL A 94 -24.57 8.48 -11.99
N PHE A 95 -24.16 7.37 -11.39
CA PHE A 95 -23.49 6.25 -12.06
C PHE A 95 -24.30 4.98 -11.83
N VAL A 96 -24.48 4.18 -12.87
CA VAL A 96 -25.19 2.90 -12.80
C VAL A 96 -24.28 1.78 -13.26
N ALA A 97 -24.17 0.71 -12.48
CA ALA A 97 -23.34 -0.45 -12.78
C ALA A 97 -23.99 -1.75 -12.29
N ASP A 98 -23.66 -2.87 -12.91
CA ASP A 98 -24.12 -4.20 -12.47
C ASP A 98 -23.36 -4.68 -11.22
N HIS A 99 -22.10 -4.25 -11.06
CA HIS A 99 -21.25 -4.57 -9.92
C HIS A 99 -20.50 -3.35 -9.42
N LEU A 100 -20.26 -3.32 -8.11
CA LEU A 100 -19.47 -2.29 -7.44
C LEU A 100 -18.32 -2.96 -6.69
N ILE A 101 -17.09 -2.55 -6.98
CA ILE A 101 -15.90 -2.95 -6.25
C ILE A 101 -15.43 -1.74 -5.45
N SER A 102 -15.43 -1.88 -4.13
CA SER A 102 -14.99 -0.79 -3.24
C SER A 102 -13.48 -0.87 -2.99
N GLY A 103 -12.76 0.17 -3.43
CA GLY A 103 -11.33 0.38 -3.13
C GLY A 103 -11.07 1.49 -2.11
N ILE A 104 -12.10 2.02 -1.46
CA ILE A 104 -12.01 3.11 -0.47
C ILE A 104 -11.89 2.58 0.96
N SER A 105 -11.59 3.46 1.92
CA SER A 105 -11.50 3.06 3.33
C SER A 105 -12.83 2.53 3.89
N SER A 106 -12.77 1.63 4.87
CA SER A 106 -13.95 1.05 5.54
C SER A 106 -14.89 2.12 6.10
N LYS A 107 -14.33 3.17 6.72
CA LYS A 107 -15.08 4.29 7.28
C LYS A 107 -15.83 5.08 6.20
N GLN A 108 -15.18 5.34 5.05
CA GLN A 108 -15.84 6.03 3.94
C GLN A 108 -16.94 5.17 3.32
N LEU A 109 -16.68 3.87 3.11
CA LEU A 109 -17.69 2.93 2.60
C LEU A 109 -18.91 2.88 3.53
N ALA A 110 -18.70 2.78 4.84
CA ALA A 110 -19.79 2.78 5.81
C ALA A 110 -20.68 4.02 5.74
N GLY A 111 -20.10 5.18 5.40
CA GLY A 111 -20.84 6.44 5.29
C GLY A 111 -21.69 6.60 4.02
N ILE A 112 -21.49 5.75 3.01
CA ILE A 112 -22.21 5.83 1.73
C ILE A 112 -23.10 4.60 1.47
N LEU A 113 -23.06 3.59 2.35
CA LEU A 113 -23.94 2.43 2.28
C LEU A 113 -25.40 2.84 2.57
N PRO A 114 -26.37 2.17 1.95
CA PRO A 114 -27.78 2.44 2.21
C PRO A 114 -28.21 1.85 3.57
N GLU A 115 -29.33 2.33 4.11
CA GLU A 115 -29.79 1.99 5.48
C GLU A 115 -30.09 0.49 5.65
N GLU A 116 -30.51 -0.18 4.60
CA GLU A 116 -30.74 -1.63 4.54
C GLU A 116 -29.46 -2.43 4.87
N HIS A 117 -28.29 -1.80 4.74
CA HIS A 117 -26.99 -2.37 5.09
C HIS A 117 -26.37 -1.76 6.35
N ALA A 118 -27.17 -1.21 7.26
CA ALA A 118 -26.70 -0.62 8.51
C ALA A 118 -25.87 -1.59 9.38
N VAL A 119 -26.15 -2.90 9.34
CA VAL A 119 -25.35 -3.91 10.07
C VAL A 119 -23.92 -3.98 9.52
N LEU A 120 -23.77 -4.00 8.19
CA LEU A 120 -22.46 -3.98 7.54
C LEU A 120 -21.72 -2.66 7.84
N ALA A 121 -22.41 -1.53 7.74
CA ALA A 121 -21.84 -0.22 8.08
C ALA A 121 -21.29 -0.20 9.52
N LYS A 122 -22.05 -0.75 10.49
CA LYS A 122 -21.60 -0.88 11.89
C LYS A 122 -20.35 -1.74 12.03
N HIS A 123 -20.19 -2.80 11.24
CA HIS A 123 -18.97 -3.62 11.27
C HIS A 123 -17.78 -2.91 10.64
N LEU A 124 -17.98 -2.23 9.50
CA LEU A 124 -16.93 -1.46 8.83
C LEU A 124 -16.38 -0.34 9.72
N LEU A 125 -17.25 0.33 10.49
CA LEU A 125 -16.87 1.39 11.44
C LEU A 125 -16.00 0.90 12.61
N LYS A 126 -15.97 -0.40 12.91
CA LYS A 126 -15.10 -0.98 13.95
C LYS A 126 -13.65 -1.14 13.49
N ILE A 127 -13.38 -1.01 12.19
CA ILE A 127 -12.03 -1.11 11.63
C ILE A 127 -11.32 0.22 11.81
N ASN A 128 -10.41 0.27 12.79
CA ASN A 128 -9.62 1.46 13.10
C ASN A 128 -8.42 1.60 12.17
N ALA A 129 -8.06 2.84 11.85
CA ALA A 129 -6.82 3.19 11.18
C ALA A 129 -5.92 3.98 12.13
N ALA A 130 -4.61 3.78 12.03
CA ALA A 130 -3.64 4.62 12.71
C ALA A 130 -3.36 5.90 11.90
N THR A 131 -3.14 7.01 12.57
CA THR A 131 -2.65 8.24 11.95
C THR A 131 -1.12 8.27 12.06
N VAL A 132 -0.45 8.42 10.93
CA VAL A 132 1.02 8.52 10.85
C VAL A 132 1.37 9.79 10.09
N ALA A 133 2.26 10.59 10.67
CA ALA A 133 2.87 11.72 9.97
C ALA A 133 4.22 11.27 9.40
N VAL A 134 4.46 11.59 8.13
CA VAL A 134 5.72 11.28 7.42
C VAL A 134 6.48 12.59 7.27
N VAL A 135 7.74 12.62 7.70
CA VAL A 135 8.58 13.82 7.70
C VAL A 135 9.86 13.53 6.92
N ASN A 136 9.95 14.05 5.71
CA ASN A 136 11.13 13.89 4.87
C ASN A 136 12.16 14.97 5.24
N LEU A 137 13.38 14.57 5.55
CA LEU A 137 14.50 15.44 5.85
C LEU A 137 15.64 15.18 4.85
N GLU A 138 16.33 16.24 4.43
CA GLU A 138 17.54 16.16 3.62
C GLU A 138 18.64 16.99 4.27
N PHE A 139 19.82 16.41 4.40
CA PHE A 139 21.02 17.03 4.96
C PHE A 139 22.13 17.08 3.92
N ASP A 140 22.94 18.12 3.95
CA ASP A 140 24.13 18.21 3.11
C ASP A 140 25.21 17.22 3.58
N GLY A 141 25.84 16.54 2.63
CA GLY A 141 26.91 15.57 2.89
C GLY A 141 26.42 14.22 3.42
N SER A 142 27.35 13.50 4.07
CA SER A 142 27.09 12.21 4.75
C SER A 142 26.94 12.50 6.24
N VAL A 143 25.75 12.37 6.80
CA VAL A 143 25.51 12.69 8.23
C VAL A 143 25.23 11.47 9.10
N LEU A 144 25.13 10.28 8.50
CA LEU A 144 24.97 9.02 9.23
C LEU A 144 26.33 8.35 9.47
N ASP A 145 26.57 7.94 10.71
CA ASP A 145 27.76 7.17 11.11
C ASP A 145 27.59 5.66 10.88
N ILE A 146 26.37 5.22 10.52
CA ILE A 146 26.02 3.83 10.29
C ILE A 146 25.30 3.66 8.95
N GLU A 147 25.56 2.53 8.29
CA GLU A 147 24.80 2.11 7.11
C GLU A 147 23.74 1.09 7.51
N GLY A 148 22.55 1.23 6.94
CA GLY A 148 21.44 0.31 7.20
C GLY A 148 20.15 0.80 6.56
N PHE A 149 19.07 0.04 6.73
CA PHE A 149 17.75 0.42 6.24
C PHE A 149 17.13 1.57 7.06
N GLY A 150 17.43 1.61 8.36
CA GLY A 150 16.83 2.55 9.29
C GLY A 150 16.79 2.00 10.70
N LEU A 151 16.00 2.65 11.55
CA LEU A 151 15.80 2.26 12.94
C LEU A 151 14.31 2.36 13.32
N LEU A 152 13.91 1.53 14.28
CA LEU A 152 12.60 1.56 14.90
C LEU A 152 12.75 1.80 16.39
N TYR A 153 11.88 2.62 16.96
CA TYR A 153 11.82 2.84 18.40
C TYR A 153 10.75 1.93 19.01
N PRO A 154 11.12 1.03 19.94
CA PRO A 154 10.14 0.26 20.70
C PRO A 154 9.17 1.20 21.44
N SER A 155 7.90 0.80 21.56
CA SER A 155 6.88 1.60 22.27
C SER A 155 7.19 1.84 23.76
N ARG A 156 8.11 1.07 24.33
CA ARG A 156 8.61 1.26 25.70
C ARG A 156 9.60 2.41 25.83
N GLU A 157 10.19 2.86 24.72
CA GLU A 157 11.02 4.05 24.71
C GLU A 157 10.13 5.29 24.68
N SER A 158 10.44 6.28 25.51
CA SER A 158 9.68 7.54 25.58
C SER A 158 10.01 8.48 24.41
N ARG A 159 9.91 7.98 23.18
CA ARG A 159 10.20 8.71 21.94
C ARG A 159 8.88 9.08 21.25
N LYS A 160 8.84 10.28 20.67
CA LYS A 160 7.69 10.77 19.89
C LYS A 160 7.71 10.31 18.42
N VAL A 161 8.74 9.54 18.04
CA VAL A 161 8.99 9.07 16.67
C VAL A 161 8.91 7.56 16.66
N PHE A 162 8.21 7.01 15.67
CA PHE A 162 8.04 5.55 15.52
C PHE A 162 9.32 4.87 14.99
N GLY A 163 9.98 5.53 14.05
CA GLY A 163 11.20 5.06 13.42
C GLY A 163 11.72 6.08 12.42
N VAL A 164 12.86 5.77 11.82
CA VAL A 164 13.49 6.57 10.77
C VAL A 164 14.00 5.62 9.70
N VAL A 165 13.70 5.91 8.44
CA VAL A 165 14.24 5.22 7.27
C VAL A 165 15.47 5.99 6.77
N PHE A 166 16.54 5.26 6.45
CA PHE A 166 17.76 5.82 5.87
C PHE A 166 17.67 5.70 4.35
N ASP A 167 16.91 6.62 3.73
CA ASP A 167 16.58 6.54 2.30
C ASP A 167 17.84 6.50 1.43
N SER A 168 18.83 7.35 1.70
CA SER A 168 20.09 7.39 0.93
C SER A 168 20.92 6.11 1.05
N CYS A 169 20.82 5.38 2.16
CA CYS A 169 21.49 4.09 2.31
C CYS A 169 20.80 2.99 1.47
N THR A 170 19.49 3.08 1.31
CA THR A 170 18.69 2.05 0.62
C THR A 170 18.59 2.34 -0.89
N PHE A 171 18.43 3.60 -1.26
CA PHE A 171 18.16 4.07 -2.62
C PHE A 171 18.90 5.39 -2.92
N ALA A 172 20.24 5.34 -2.93
CA ALA A 172 21.10 6.50 -3.19
C ALA A 172 20.81 7.22 -4.53
N GLN A 173 20.13 6.56 -5.49
CA GLN A 173 19.73 7.19 -6.75
C GLN A 173 18.70 8.32 -6.53
N GLY A 174 18.01 8.33 -5.39
CA GLY A 174 17.10 9.39 -4.98
C GLY A 174 17.81 10.62 -4.38
N ASP A 175 19.13 10.59 -4.22
CA ASP A 175 19.89 11.69 -3.63
C ASP A 175 20.06 12.85 -4.60
N ARG A 176 20.53 13.98 -4.07
CA ARG A 176 20.82 15.16 -4.86
C ARG A 176 21.89 14.84 -5.91
N ARG A 177 21.64 15.24 -7.16
CA ARG A 177 22.58 14.98 -8.28
C ARG A 177 23.83 15.87 -8.25
N SER A 178 23.75 17.06 -7.67
CA SER A 178 24.80 18.09 -7.74
C SER A 178 25.83 18.00 -6.62
N SER A 179 25.50 17.39 -5.49
CA SER A 179 26.36 17.26 -4.32
C SER A 179 25.89 16.10 -3.46
N LYS A 180 26.79 15.56 -2.62
CA LYS A 180 26.44 14.49 -1.68
C LYS A 180 25.39 14.99 -0.69
N SER A 181 24.36 14.18 -0.44
CA SER A 181 23.28 14.47 0.50
C SER A 181 22.90 13.21 1.27
N THR A 182 22.25 13.38 2.41
CA THR A 182 21.62 12.30 3.18
C THR A 182 20.13 12.59 3.35
N ARG A 183 19.28 11.68 2.88
CA ARG A 183 17.82 11.74 2.97
C ARG A 183 17.32 10.73 4.00
N LEU A 184 16.40 11.19 4.85
CA LEU A 184 15.75 10.40 5.89
C LEU A 184 14.24 10.65 5.88
N THR A 185 13.47 9.64 6.25
CA THR A 185 12.01 9.70 6.37
C THR A 185 11.50 9.14 7.69
#